data_AF-A0A3N7AK63-F1
#
_entry.id   AF-A0A3N7AK63-F1
#
_cell.length_a   1.000
_cell.length_b   1.000
_cell.length_c   1.000
_cell.angle_alpha   90.00
_cell.angle_beta   90.00
_cell.angle_gamma   90.00
#
_symmetry.space_group_name_H-M   'P 1'
#
loop_
_entity.id
_entity.type
_entity.pdbx_description
1 polymer ?
#
loop_
_entity_poly.entity_id
_entity_poly.type
_entity_poly.pdbx_seq_one_letter_code
_entity_poly.pdbx_strand_id
1 'polypeptide(L)'
;MKIEESSIVETNDYRVIIYPASRPFETKEAKIITEKLFDFLATWAAHGKPLSSSFKIEKNQFIVVCVDEEKEMASGCSIDALGKIMREIDEEYQLGLFDRMKASFVENGEIKTLKLIDFKTKLRNGDLSNDIQVFDFSKNTYLDFLSHFLLPLEKSWAASIK
;
A
#
# COMPACT_ATOMS: atom_id res chain seq x y z
N MET A 1 35.74 -21.81 -23.53
CA MET A 1 34.50 -21.09 -23.24
C MET A 1 34.68 -20.47 -21.86
N LYS A 2 34.90 -19.16 -21.77
CA LYS A 2 35.08 -18.48 -20.49
C LYS A 2 33.71 -18.44 -19.82
N ILE A 3 33.65 -18.91 -18.58
CA ILE A 3 32.46 -18.73 -17.74
C ILE A 3 32.47 -17.24 -17.38
N GLU A 4 31.54 -16.49 -17.95
CA GLU A 4 31.31 -15.11 -17.54
C GLU A 4 30.82 -15.13 -16.09
N GLU A 5 31.47 -14.34 -15.24
CA GLU A 5 31.10 -14.17 -13.85
C GLU A 5 29.63 -13.79 -13.77
N SER A 6 28.84 -14.61 -13.08
CA SER A 6 27.49 -14.24 -12.70
C SER A 6 27.61 -13.06 -11.74
N SER A 7 27.34 -11.84 -12.23
CA SER A 7 27.10 -10.73 -11.33
C SER A 7 25.90 -11.11 -10.48
N ILE A 8 26.14 -11.30 -9.18
CA ILE A 8 25.06 -11.26 -8.21
C ILE A 8 24.59 -9.82 -8.28
N VAL A 9 23.51 -9.57 -9.02
CA VAL A 9 22.76 -8.34 -8.88
C VAL A 9 22.14 -8.44 -7.50
N GLU A 10 22.75 -7.81 -6.51
CA GLU A 10 22.03 -7.44 -5.29
C GLU A 10 20.86 -6.58 -5.76
N THR A 11 19.67 -7.17 -5.86
CA THR A 11 18.47 -6.40 -6.14
C THR A 11 18.15 -5.64 -4.87
N ASN A 12 18.54 -4.37 -4.76
CA ASN A 12 18.00 -3.54 -3.70
C ASN A 12 16.49 -3.43 -3.87
N ASP A 13 15.84 -3.31 -2.72
CA ASP A 13 14.39 -3.32 -2.63
C ASP A 13 13.80 -1.96 -3.02
N TYR A 14 12.62 -1.97 -3.64
CA TYR A 14 11.92 -0.74 -4.02
C TYR A 14 11.20 -0.17 -2.82
N ARG A 15 11.18 1.16 -2.68
CA ARG A 15 10.35 1.79 -1.67
C ARG A 15 8.87 1.63 -2.05
N VAL A 16 8.06 1.25 -1.08
CA VAL A 16 6.61 1.09 -1.22
C VAL A 16 5.88 2.10 -0.34
N ILE A 17 4.83 2.70 -0.88
CA ILE A 17 3.92 3.59 -0.16
C ILE A 17 2.50 3.10 -0.40
N ILE A 18 1.81 2.71 0.66
CA ILE A 18 0.47 2.13 0.61
C ILE A 18 -0.53 3.13 1.19
N TYR A 19 -1.59 3.42 0.44
CA TYR A 19 -2.72 4.25 0.84
C TYR A 19 -3.99 3.35 0.95
N PRO A 20 -4.40 2.97 2.17
CA PRO A 20 -5.56 2.10 2.36
C PRO A 20 -6.87 2.89 2.35
N ALA A 21 -7.76 2.61 1.40
CA ALA A 21 -9.11 3.16 1.42
C ALA A 21 -9.97 2.47 2.49
N SER A 22 -10.87 3.25 3.09
CA SER A 22 -11.86 2.80 4.09
C SER A 22 -12.98 1.96 3.49
N ARG A 23 -13.13 1.98 2.16
CA ARG A 23 -14.07 1.20 1.37
C ARG A 23 -13.45 0.81 0.02
N PRO A 24 -13.98 -0.20 -0.68
CA PRO A 24 -13.61 -0.46 -2.06
C PRO A 24 -13.88 0.74 -2.96
N PHE A 25 -13.06 0.90 -4.00
CA PHE A 25 -13.30 1.86 -5.07
C PHE A 25 -14.46 1.39 -5.95
N GLU A 26 -15.28 2.31 -6.41
CA GLU A 26 -16.17 2.02 -7.53
C GLU A 26 -15.35 1.88 -8.81
N THR A 27 -15.85 1.14 -9.81
CA THR A 27 -15.14 0.94 -11.08
C THR A 27 -14.75 2.26 -11.76
N LYS A 28 -15.62 3.27 -11.69
CA LYS A 28 -15.35 4.59 -12.25
C LYS A 28 -14.26 5.34 -11.48
N GLU A 29 -14.28 5.27 -10.15
CA GLU A 29 -13.27 5.88 -9.29
C GLU A 29 -11.90 5.24 -9.55
N ALA A 30 -11.83 3.90 -9.58
CA ALA A 30 -10.59 3.18 -9.85
C ALA A 30 -9.98 3.59 -11.20
N LYS A 31 -10.81 3.77 -12.23
CA LYS A 31 -10.36 4.25 -13.54
C LYS A 31 -9.78 5.66 -13.47
N ILE A 32 -10.51 6.62 -12.88
CA ILE A 32 -10.06 8.02 -12.80
C ILE A 32 -8.80 8.16 -11.95
N ILE A 33 -8.73 7.43 -10.82
CA ILE A 33 -7.55 7.37 -9.97
C ILE A 33 -6.35 6.82 -10.76
N THR A 34 -6.54 5.76 -11.53
CA THR A 34 -5.49 5.18 -12.38
C THR A 34 -4.97 6.19 -13.40
N GLU A 35 -5.85 6.91 -14.10
CA GLU A 35 -5.47 7.94 -15.06
C GLU A 35 -4.69 9.09 -14.39
N LYS A 36 -5.20 9.62 -13.28
CA LYS A 36 -4.53 10.69 -12.50
C LYS A 36 -3.13 10.27 -12.03
N LEU A 37 -2.97 9.06 -11.50
CA LEU A 37 -1.69 8.56 -11.03
C LEU A 37 -0.72 8.29 -12.17
N PHE A 38 -1.20 7.77 -13.30
CA PHE A 38 -0.38 7.55 -14.49
C PHE A 38 0.22 8.87 -14.99
N ASP A 39 -0.61 9.91 -15.14
CA ASP A 39 -0.17 11.23 -15.59
C ASP A 39 0.79 11.89 -14.59
N PHE A 40 0.48 11.79 -13.29
CA PHE A 40 1.34 12.34 -12.24
C PHE A 40 2.73 11.70 -12.23
N LEU A 41 2.81 10.35 -12.21
CA LEU A 41 4.09 9.63 -12.11
C LEU A 41 4.99 9.91 -13.31
N ALA A 42 4.43 10.15 -14.51
CA ALA A 42 5.21 10.54 -15.69
C ALA A 42 5.95 11.88 -15.52
N THR A 43 5.49 12.74 -14.60
CA THR A 43 6.10 14.04 -14.29
C THR A 43 6.76 14.09 -12.92
N TRP A 44 6.71 13.00 -12.16
CA TRP A 44 7.14 12.99 -10.78
C TRP A 44 8.67 12.97 -10.69
N ALA A 45 9.22 13.90 -9.92
CA ALA A 45 10.65 14.17 -9.88
C ALA A 45 11.10 14.59 -8.47
N ALA A 46 12.36 14.28 -8.15
CA ALA A 46 13.07 14.76 -6.96
C ALA A 46 14.24 15.64 -7.41
N HIS A 47 14.31 16.88 -6.89
CA HIS A 47 15.36 17.85 -7.26
C HIS A 47 15.51 18.06 -8.78
N GLY A 48 14.40 18.00 -9.52
CA GLY A 48 14.37 18.16 -10.98
C GLY A 48 14.74 16.91 -11.78
N LYS A 49 15.07 15.79 -11.11
CA LYS A 49 15.35 14.51 -11.77
C LYS A 49 14.13 13.59 -11.70
N PRO A 50 13.74 12.94 -12.82
CA PRO A 50 12.60 12.02 -12.83
C PRO A 50 12.78 10.84 -11.87
N LEU A 51 11.72 10.48 -11.16
CA LEU A 51 11.68 9.29 -10.31
C LEU A 51 11.19 8.08 -11.11
N SER A 52 11.99 7.02 -11.15
CA SER A 52 11.57 5.73 -11.71
C SER A 52 10.57 5.09 -10.76
N SER A 53 9.29 5.07 -11.14
CA SER A 53 8.20 4.68 -10.25
C SER A 53 7.05 4.01 -10.99
N SER A 54 6.18 3.34 -10.24
CA SER A 54 4.97 2.72 -10.75
C SER A 54 3.89 2.71 -9.67
N PHE A 55 2.65 2.39 -10.03
CA PHE A 55 1.59 2.19 -9.06
C PHE A 55 0.72 0.97 -9.41
N LYS A 56 -0.05 0.52 -8.42
CA LYS A 56 -1.07 -0.52 -8.57
C LYS A 56 -2.28 -0.20 -7.69
N ILE A 57 -3.47 -0.42 -8.22
CA ILE A 57 -4.68 -0.59 -7.41
C ILE A 57 -4.76 -2.05 -7.00
N GLU A 58 -4.47 -2.34 -5.74
CA GLU A 58 -4.48 -3.68 -5.17
C GLU A 58 -5.81 -3.94 -4.48
N LYS A 59 -6.40 -5.13 -4.74
CA LYS A 59 -7.70 -5.58 -4.19
C LYS A 59 -8.85 -4.56 -4.31
N ASN A 60 -8.79 -3.66 -5.28
CA ASN A 60 -9.77 -2.59 -5.47
C ASN A 60 -9.97 -1.70 -4.22
N GLN A 61 -8.97 -1.59 -3.35
CA GLN A 61 -9.08 -0.84 -2.09
C GLN A 61 -7.77 -0.21 -1.62
N PHE A 62 -6.63 -0.60 -2.18
CA PHE A 62 -5.32 -0.07 -1.80
C PHE A 62 -4.65 0.56 -3.01
N ILE A 63 -4.20 1.80 -2.86
CA ILE A 63 -3.30 2.41 -3.84
C ILE A 63 -1.88 2.15 -3.36
N VAL A 64 -1.10 1.43 -4.15
CA VAL A 64 0.30 1.08 -3.86
C VAL A 64 1.17 1.82 -4.86
N VAL A 65 2.09 2.64 -4.38
CA VAL A 65 3.10 3.33 -5.21
C VAL A 65 4.46 2.75 -4.89
N CYS A 66 5.21 2.37 -5.91
CA CYS A 66 6.57 1.84 -5.80
C CYS A 66 7.56 2.81 -6.44
N VAL A 67 8.72 3.03 -5.79
CA VAL A 67 9.78 3.91 -6.26
C VAL A 67 11.12 3.18 -6.25
N ASP A 68 11.85 3.30 -7.33
CA ASP A 68 13.22 2.82 -7.48
C ASP A 68 14.19 3.86 -6.91
N GLU A 69 14.45 3.78 -5.60
CA GLU A 69 15.33 4.72 -4.90
C GLU A 69 16.82 4.46 -5.15
N GLU A 70 17.20 3.38 -5.86
CA GLU A 70 18.57 3.20 -6.35
C GLU A 70 18.90 4.17 -7.47
N LYS A 71 17.95 4.40 -8.38
CA LYS A 71 18.14 5.33 -9.50
C LYS A 71 18.13 6.77 -9.03
N GLU A 72 17.15 7.13 -8.20
CA GLU A 72 17.07 8.45 -7.58
C GLU A 72 16.19 8.39 -6.33
N MET A 73 16.71 8.90 -5.21
CA MET A 73 15.97 8.91 -3.95
C MET A 73 14.80 9.90 -3.98
N ALA A 74 13.64 9.49 -3.47
CA ALA A 74 12.51 10.39 -3.30
C ALA A 74 12.82 11.41 -2.19
N SER A 75 12.90 12.70 -2.54
CA SER A 75 13.08 13.79 -1.58
C SER A 75 11.78 14.12 -0.84
N GLY A 76 11.87 14.83 0.29
CA GLY A 76 10.70 15.30 1.04
C GLY A 76 9.70 16.06 0.15
N CYS A 77 10.17 16.99 -0.68
CA CYS A 77 9.30 17.73 -1.61
C CYS A 77 8.63 16.83 -2.65
N SER A 78 9.31 15.80 -3.14
CA SER A 78 8.71 14.85 -4.08
C SER A 78 7.61 14.01 -3.40
N ILE A 79 7.83 13.58 -2.14
CA ILE A 79 6.83 12.87 -1.34
C ILE A 79 5.63 13.78 -1.01
N ASP A 80 5.87 15.06 -0.74
CA ASP A 80 4.80 16.04 -0.52
C ASP A 80 3.93 16.23 -1.78
N ALA A 81 4.54 16.22 -2.96
CA ALA A 81 3.82 16.28 -4.24
C ALA A 81 2.91 15.06 -4.44
N LEU A 82 3.42 13.85 -4.16
CA LEU A 82 2.60 12.64 -4.16
C LEU A 82 1.46 12.74 -3.13
N GLY A 83 1.78 13.21 -1.93
CA GLY A 83 0.80 13.43 -0.86
C GLY A 83 -0.30 14.41 -1.24
N LYS A 84 0.01 15.43 -2.05
CA LYS A 84 -0.98 16.38 -2.56
C LYS A 84 -1.98 15.70 -3.50
N ILE A 85 -1.50 14.94 -4.50
CA ILE A 85 -2.38 14.20 -5.42
C ILE A 85 -3.26 13.20 -4.65
N MET A 86 -2.70 12.49 -3.68
CA MET A 86 -3.46 11.55 -2.85
C MET A 86 -4.50 12.26 -1.98
N ARG A 87 -4.23 13.48 -1.48
CA ARG A 87 -5.22 14.29 -0.77
C ARG A 87 -6.35 14.74 -1.67
N GLU A 88 -6.05 15.18 -2.90
CA GLU A 88 -7.08 15.55 -3.87
C GLU A 88 -8.01 14.36 -4.19
N ILE A 89 -7.44 13.17 -4.40
CA ILE A 89 -8.20 11.93 -4.58
C ILE A 89 -9.05 11.60 -3.34
N ASP A 90 -8.46 11.74 -2.15
CA ASP A 90 -9.14 11.43 -0.89
C ASP A 90 -10.31 12.37 -0.61
N GLU A 91 -10.15 13.67 -0.89
CA GLU A 91 -11.18 14.68 -0.74
C GLU A 91 -12.31 14.50 -1.77
N GLU A 92 -11.98 14.17 -3.01
CA GLU A 92 -12.96 13.96 -4.08
C GLU A 92 -13.88 12.76 -3.80
N TYR A 93 -13.31 11.64 -3.31
CA TYR A 93 -14.03 10.37 -3.17
C TYR A 93 -14.31 9.95 -1.71
N GLN A 94 -13.80 10.70 -0.73
CA GLN A 94 -13.96 10.43 0.71
C GLN A 94 -13.49 9.03 1.09
N LEU A 95 -12.27 8.67 0.67
CA LEU A 95 -11.74 7.31 0.77
C LEU A 95 -11.03 7.04 2.10
N GLY A 96 -10.69 8.07 2.87
CA GLY A 96 -9.88 7.97 4.08
C GLY A 96 -8.47 7.44 3.83
N LEU A 97 -7.84 7.74 2.69
CA LEU A 97 -6.51 7.21 2.28
C LEU A 97 -5.39 7.48 3.30
N PHE A 98 -5.54 8.51 4.13
CA PHE A 98 -4.58 8.88 5.17
C PHE A 98 -4.92 8.37 6.57
N ASP A 99 -6.14 7.85 6.77
CA ASP A 99 -6.51 7.26 8.05
C ASP A 99 -5.73 5.96 8.24
N ARG A 100 -4.88 5.91 9.26
CA ARG A 100 -4.12 4.70 9.64
C ARG A 100 -4.76 3.98 10.83
N MET A 101 -5.80 4.56 11.44
CA MET A 101 -6.50 4.04 12.63
C MET A 101 -7.63 3.07 12.23
N LYS A 102 -7.35 2.21 11.25
CA LYS A 102 -8.27 1.19 10.75
C LYS A 102 -7.57 -0.16 10.60
N ALA A 103 -8.35 -1.23 10.54
CA ALA A 103 -7.88 -2.55 10.15
C ALA A 103 -8.71 -3.00 8.95
N SER A 104 -8.02 -3.42 7.88
CA SER A 104 -8.63 -4.12 6.75
C SER A 104 -8.25 -5.59 6.85
N PHE A 105 -9.21 -6.49 6.65
CA PHE A 105 -9.02 -7.93 6.77
C PHE A 105 -9.96 -8.68 5.84
N VAL A 106 -9.61 -9.92 5.51
CA VAL A 106 -10.44 -10.85 4.76
C VAL A 106 -11.13 -11.78 5.74
N GLU A 107 -12.46 -11.83 5.67
CA GLU A 107 -13.30 -12.76 6.42
C GLU A 107 -14.32 -13.36 5.47
N ASN A 108 -14.40 -14.70 5.41
CA ASN A 108 -15.27 -15.43 4.47
C ASN A 108 -15.08 -15.04 3.00
N GLY A 109 -13.84 -14.71 2.61
CA GLY A 109 -13.49 -14.30 1.24
C GLY A 109 -13.80 -12.84 0.91
N GLU A 110 -14.38 -12.07 1.83
CA GLU A 110 -14.71 -10.66 1.62
C GLU A 110 -13.76 -9.75 2.40
N ILE A 111 -13.39 -8.62 1.80
CA ILE A 111 -12.60 -7.59 2.47
C ILE A 111 -13.53 -6.73 3.32
N LYS A 112 -13.21 -6.65 4.61
CA LYS A 112 -13.90 -5.79 5.58
C LYS A 112 -12.91 -4.79 6.16
N THR A 113 -13.44 -3.61 6.50
CA THR A 113 -12.66 -2.57 7.18
C THR A 113 -13.40 -2.11 8.41
N LEU A 114 -12.69 -2.04 9.53
CA LEU A 114 -13.19 -1.53 10.79
C LEU A 114 -12.24 -0.46 11.33
N LYS A 115 -12.76 0.44 12.17
CA LYS A 115 -11.88 1.26 13.01
C LYS A 115 -11.02 0.32 13.85
N LEU A 116 -9.76 0.70 14.07
CA LEU A 116 -8.80 -0.14 14.76
C LEU A 116 -9.30 -0.54 16.16
N ILE A 117 -9.97 0.37 16.87
CA ILE A 117 -10.54 0.10 18.20
C ILE A 117 -11.64 -0.98 18.16
N ASP A 118 -12.50 -0.93 17.14
CA ASP A 118 -13.61 -1.87 16.98
C ASP A 118 -13.08 -3.25 16.58
N PHE A 119 -12.10 -3.28 15.68
CA PHE A 119 -11.40 -4.50 15.29
C PHE A 119 -10.78 -5.20 16.50
N LYS A 120 -10.02 -4.46 17.33
CA LYS A 120 -9.40 -5.00 18.55
C LYS A 120 -10.44 -5.51 19.55
N THR A 121 -11.54 -4.79 19.72
CA THR A 121 -12.62 -5.15 20.65
C THR A 121 -13.28 -6.45 20.20
N LYS A 122 -13.68 -6.54 18.93
CA LYS A 122 -14.29 -7.75 18.37
C LYS A 122 -13.35 -8.95 18.41
N LEU A 123 -12.06 -8.74 18.16
CA LEU A 123 -11.07 -9.82 18.22
C LEU A 123 -10.96 -10.39 19.64
N ARG A 124 -10.86 -9.54 20.66
CA ARG A 124 -10.76 -9.95 22.08
C ARG A 124 -12.04 -10.59 22.61
N ASN A 125 -13.19 -10.18 22.10
CA ASN A 125 -14.48 -10.76 22.48
C ASN A 125 -14.76 -12.10 21.78
N GLY A 126 -13.97 -12.47 20.76
CA GLY A 126 -14.22 -13.64 19.93
C GLY A 126 -15.32 -13.45 18.88
N ASP A 127 -15.68 -12.20 18.57
CA ASP A 127 -16.69 -11.85 17.56
C ASP A 127 -16.14 -11.95 16.12
N LEU A 128 -14.81 -12.02 15.96
CA LEU A 128 -14.13 -12.26 14.70
C LEU A 128 -13.59 -13.69 14.65
N SER A 129 -13.67 -14.30 13.46
CA SER A 129 -13.05 -15.60 13.24
C SER A 129 -11.53 -15.54 13.46
N ASN A 130 -10.94 -16.61 13.99
CA ASN A 130 -9.48 -16.75 14.04
C ASN A 130 -8.88 -17.04 12.64
N ASP A 131 -9.70 -17.46 11.68
CA ASP A 131 -9.31 -17.79 10.30
C ASP A 131 -9.38 -16.59 9.34
N ILE A 132 -9.28 -15.37 9.88
CA ILE A 132 -9.19 -14.17 9.05
C ILE A 132 -7.74 -13.96 8.55
N GLN A 133 -7.60 -13.26 7.44
CA GLN A 133 -6.32 -12.72 7.00
C GLN A 133 -6.32 -11.21 7.18
N VAL A 134 -5.25 -10.63 7.71
CA VAL A 134 -5.17 -9.21 8.05
C VAL A 134 -4.19 -8.51 7.10
N PHE A 135 -4.62 -7.38 6.54
CA PHE A 135 -3.75 -6.56 5.72
C PHE A 135 -2.78 -5.75 6.61
N ASP A 136 -1.55 -5.61 6.16
CA ASP A 136 -0.55 -4.73 6.75
C ASP A 136 -0.09 -3.70 5.72
N PHE A 137 -0.69 -2.51 5.80
CA PHE A 137 -0.36 -1.38 4.92
C PHE A 137 0.76 -0.48 5.50
N SER A 138 1.55 -0.98 6.45
CA SER A 138 2.75 -0.28 6.97
C SER A 138 4.04 -0.66 6.22
N LYS A 139 3.99 -1.67 5.33
CA LYS A 139 5.16 -2.11 4.56
C LYS A 139 5.69 -0.99 3.68
N ASN A 140 6.99 -0.78 3.76
CA ASN A 140 7.70 0.31 3.10
C ASN A 140 8.73 -0.18 2.09
N THR A 141 8.93 -1.49 1.94
CA THR A 141 9.74 -2.09 0.90
C THR A 141 8.92 -3.10 0.07
N TYR A 142 9.35 -3.38 -1.15
CA TYR A 142 8.61 -4.22 -2.08
C TYR A 142 8.67 -5.69 -1.70
N LEU A 143 9.80 -6.19 -1.20
CA LEU A 143 9.91 -7.56 -0.70
C LEU A 143 8.98 -7.79 0.51
N ASP A 144 8.92 -6.82 1.42
CA ASP A 144 8.02 -6.88 2.57
C ASP A 144 6.55 -6.77 2.17
N PHE A 145 6.24 -5.93 1.18
CA PHE A 145 4.89 -5.88 0.62
C PHE A 145 4.49 -7.25 0.02
N LEU A 146 5.34 -7.86 -0.82
CA LEU A 146 5.02 -9.16 -1.43
C LEU A 146 4.82 -10.27 -0.39
N SER A 147 5.62 -10.26 0.68
CA SER A 147 5.66 -11.35 1.66
C SER A 147 4.68 -11.16 2.81
N HIS A 148 4.40 -9.91 3.19
CA HIS A 148 3.76 -9.59 4.47
C HIS A 148 2.57 -8.63 4.34
N PHE A 149 2.12 -8.29 3.12
CA PHE A 149 0.97 -7.40 2.94
C PHE A 149 -0.37 -8.02 3.40
N LEU A 150 -0.54 -9.34 3.25
CA LEU A 150 -1.74 -10.04 3.71
C LEU A 150 -1.33 -11.36 4.35
N LEU A 151 -1.54 -11.48 5.65
CA LEU A 151 -1.15 -12.66 6.42
C LEU A 151 -2.33 -13.22 7.22
N PRO A 152 -2.38 -14.55 7.45
CA PRO A 152 -3.29 -15.11 8.45
C PRO A 152 -3.15 -14.39 9.79
N LEU A 153 -4.24 -14.24 10.54
CA LEU A 153 -4.29 -13.51 11.80
C LEU A 153 -3.11 -13.83 12.72
N GLU A 154 -2.83 -15.12 12.92
CA GLU A 154 -1.77 -15.64 13.81
C GLU A 154 -0.34 -15.23 13.40
N LYS A 155 -0.13 -14.85 12.14
CA LYS A 155 1.16 -14.41 11.60
C LYS A 155 1.20 -12.89 11.36
N SER A 156 0.10 -12.20 11.61
CA SER A 156 -0.05 -10.77 11.33
C SER A 156 0.35 -9.91 12.53
N TRP A 157 0.43 -8.60 12.33
CA TRP A 157 0.59 -7.62 13.41
C TRP A 157 -0.51 -7.73 14.49
N ALA A 158 -1.68 -8.26 14.13
CA ALA A 158 -2.81 -8.41 15.03
C ALA A 158 -2.72 -9.64 15.94
N ALA A 159 -1.77 -10.54 15.73
CA ALA A 159 -1.58 -11.74 16.56
C ALA A 159 -1.35 -11.39 18.05
N SER A 160 -0.71 -10.25 18.32
CA SER A 160 -0.41 -9.78 19.69
C SER A 160 -1.59 -9.07 20.38
N ILE A 161 -2.71 -8.89 19.67
CA ILE A 161 -3.88 -8.15 20.17
C ILE A 161 -5.04 -9.07 20.57
N LYS A 162 -4.94 -10.34 20.21
CA LYS A 162 -5.80 -11.41 20.72
C LYS A 162 -5.61 -11.54 22.24
#